data_AF-U6DHI3-F1
#
_entry.id   AF-U6DHI3-F1
#
_cell.length_a   1.000
_cell.length_b   1.000
_cell.length_c   1.000
_cell.angle_alpha   90.00
_cell.angle_beta   90.00
_cell.angle_gamma   90.00
#
_symmetry.space_group_name_H-M   'P 1'
#
loop_
_entity.id
_entity.type
_entity.pdbx_description
1 polymer ?
#
loop_
_entity_poly.entity_id
_entity_poly.type
_entity_poly.pdbx_seq_one_letter_code
_entity_poly.pdbx_strand_id
1 'polypeptide(L)'
;LRRAAPPLQERAEWRRRGYAPLLYLQSHCDVPADRDRYVRELMRYIPVDSYGKCLQNRDLPTSRLRDTATATTEDPELLAFLSRYKFHLALENAICDDYMTEKLWRPMHLGAVPVYRGSPSVRDWMPNNHSIILIDDFESPQKLAEFIDFLDKNDEEYMKYLAYKQPGGITNQFLLDSLKHREWGVNDPLLPNYLNGFECFVCDHELARLEAEKAHAASPGDIPGPEPHIAQPSHMDCPVPTPGFGSVEEIPENDSWKEMWLQDYWQGLDQGEALTAMIHNNETKQMKFWDYLHEIFMKRNQNL
;
A
#
# COMPACT_ATOMS: atom_id res chain seq x y z
N LEU A 1 7.36 11.49 9.96
CA LEU A 1 6.35 12.53 10.32
C LEU A 1 6.94 13.84 10.87
N ARG A 2 8.24 13.93 11.21
CA ARG A 2 8.83 15.05 11.98
C ARG A 2 9.00 16.40 11.24
N ARG A 3 8.92 16.44 9.91
CA ARG A 3 8.99 17.73 9.18
C ARG A 3 7.69 18.51 9.37
N ALA A 4 7.82 19.80 9.69
CA ALA A 4 6.69 20.71 9.72
C ALA A 4 6.04 20.78 8.33
N ALA A 5 4.72 20.95 8.30
CA ALA A 5 4.03 21.22 7.04
C ALA A 5 4.46 22.61 6.50
N PRO A 6 4.67 22.75 5.18
CA PRO A 6 4.88 24.05 4.57
C PRO A 6 3.75 25.03 4.92
N PRO A 7 4.04 26.34 5.06
CA PRO A 7 3.00 27.35 5.28
C PRO A 7 1.94 27.32 4.18
N LEU A 8 0.66 27.49 4.56
CA LEU A 8 -0.44 27.48 3.59
C LEU A 8 -0.30 28.58 2.52
N GLN A 9 0.26 29.72 2.90
CA GLN A 9 0.54 30.83 1.97
C GLN A 9 1.46 30.40 0.82
N GLU A 10 2.49 29.58 1.10
CA GLU A 10 3.39 29.06 0.07
C GLU A 10 2.66 28.12 -0.89
N ARG A 11 1.82 27.21 -0.37
CA ARG A 11 0.99 26.32 -1.21
C ARG A 11 -0.04 27.08 -2.04
N ALA A 12 -0.64 28.13 -1.47
CA ALA A 12 -1.56 29.01 -2.17
C ALA A 12 -0.86 29.77 -3.31
N GLU A 13 0.41 30.16 -3.15
CA GLU A 13 1.21 30.72 -4.24
C GLU A 13 1.43 29.73 -5.37
N TRP A 14 1.75 28.47 -5.06
CA TRP A 14 1.88 27.43 -6.07
C TRP A 14 0.56 27.15 -6.81
N ARG A 15 -0.58 27.12 -6.09
CA ARG A 15 -1.90 27.07 -6.74
C ARG A 15 -2.11 28.24 -7.70
N ARG A 16 -1.78 29.48 -7.30
CA ARG A 16 -1.88 30.67 -8.17
C ARG A 16 -0.97 30.59 -9.41
N ARG A 17 0.14 29.85 -9.33
CA ARG A 17 1.05 29.59 -10.48
C ARG A 17 0.55 28.45 -11.39
N GLY A 18 -0.64 27.93 -11.15
CA GLY A 18 -1.29 26.95 -12.02
C GLY A 18 -1.00 25.49 -11.67
N TYR A 19 -0.45 25.19 -10.49
CA TYR A 19 -0.37 23.82 -9.98
C TYR A 19 -1.77 23.31 -9.64
N ALA A 20 -2.07 22.03 -9.80
CA ALA A 20 -3.33 21.43 -9.38
C ALA A 20 -3.44 21.28 -7.84
N PRO A 21 -4.65 21.10 -7.28
CA PRO A 21 -4.79 20.73 -5.86
C PRO A 21 -4.23 19.32 -5.56
N LEU A 22 -4.37 18.40 -6.52
CA LEU A 22 -3.97 17.00 -6.42
C LEU A 22 -2.72 16.70 -7.24
N LEU A 23 -1.81 15.98 -6.62
CA LEU A 23 -0.61 15.41 -7.23
C LEU A 23 -0.77 13.91 -7.44
N TYR A 24 -0.50 13.42 -8.66
CA TYR A 24 -0.34 12.01 -8.98
C TYR A 24 1.10 11.75 -9.45
N LEU A 25 1.85 10.89 -8.76
CA LEU A 25 3.24 10.56 -9.13
C LEU A 25 3.38 9.04 -9.22
N GLN A 26 3.23 8.48 -10.43
CA GLN A 26 3.32 7.04 -10.68
C GLN A 26 4.06 6.72 -11.98
N SER A 27 4.86 5.65 -11.94
CA SER A 27 5.62 5.17 -13.11
C SER A 27 5.37 3.70 -13.44
N HIS A 28 4.68 2.97 -12.57
CA HIS A 28 4.19 1.62 -12.83
C HIS A 28 2.71 1.74 -13.20
N CYS A 29 2.40 1.67 -14.48
CA CYS A 29 1.03 1.82 -14.99
C CYS A 29 0.42 0.45 -15.21
N ASP A 30 -0.88 0.41 -15.49
CA ASP A 30 -1.61 -0.82 -15.82
C ASP A 30 -1.48 -1.88 -14.71
N VAL A 31 -1.66 -1.47 -13.46
CA VAL A 31 -1.49 -2.30 -12.25
C VAL A 31 -2.81 -2.99 -11.81
N PRO A 32 -2.76 -4.03 -10.95
CA PRO A 32 -3.97 -4.75 -10.52
C PRO A 32 -5.06 -3.85 -9.91
N ALA A 33 -4.69 -2.82 -9.16
CA ALA A 33 -5.64 -1.88 -8.55
C ALA A 33 -6.35 -0.96 -9.58
N ASP A 34 -5.95 -1.01 -10.86
CA ASP A 34 -6.55 -0.24 -11.97
C ASP A 34 -6.68 1.27 -11.67
N ARG A 35 -5.72 1.78 -10.88
CA ARG A 35 -5.75 3.13 -10.33
C ARG A 35 -5.78 4.21 -11.43
N ASP A 36 -5.16 3.95 -12.58
CA ASP A 36 -5.11 4.88 -13.70
C ASP A 36 -6.50 5.13 -14.29
N ARG A 37 -7.38 4.11 -14.32
CA ARG A 37 -8.78 4.26 -14.73
C ARG A 37 -9.54 5.17 -13.79
N TYR A 38 -9.39 4.95 -12.47
CA TYR A 38 -10.01 5.81 -11.46
C TYR A 38 -9.55 7.27 -11.56
N VAL A 39 -8.23 7.49 -11.66
CA VAL A 39 -7.67 8.85 -11.73
C VAL A 39 -8.08 9.57 -13.01
N ARG A 40 -8.18 8.85 -14.14
CA ARG A 40 -8.70 9.42 -15.40
C ARG A 40 -10.14 9.90 -15.27
N GLU A 41 -10.98 9.17 -14.55
CA GLU A 41 -12.35 9.61 -14.28
C GLU A 41 -12.38 10.80 -13.31
N LEU A 42 -11.58 10.78 -12.24
CA LEU A 42 -11.45 11.89 -11.29
C LEU A 42 -11.01 13.20 -11.97
N MET A 43 -10.09 13.12 -12.94
CA MET A 43 -9.57 14.26 -13.72
C MET A 43 -10.67 15.03 -14.49
N ARG A 44 -11.85 14.43 -14.70
CA ARG A 44 -13.00 15.10 -15.32
C ARG A 44 -13.67 16.11 -14.40
N TYR A 45 -13.49 15.97 -13.09
CA TYR A 45 -14.20 16.74 -12.06
C TYR A 45 -13.28 17.69 -11.30
N ILE A 46 -11.98 17.40 -11.22
CA ILE A 46 -10.99 18.23 -10.54
C ILE A 46 -9.63 18.17 -11.25
N PRO A 47 -8.86 19.28 -11.34
CA PRO A 47 -7.52 19.22 -11.90
C PRO A 47 -6.60 18.32 -11.07
N VAL A 48 -5.83 17.47 -11.77
CA VAL A 48 -4.79 16.62 -11.20
C VAL A 48 -3.52 16.81 -12.01
N ASP A 49 -2.42 17.18 -11.36
CA ASP A 49 -1.11 17.20 -12.00
C ASP A 49 -0.49 15.81 -11.87
N SER A 50 -0.27 15.16 -13.02
CA SER A 50 0.28 13.82 -13.13
C SER A 50 1.72 13.85 -13.65
N TYR A 51 2.61 13.25 -12.86
CA TYR A 51 4.03 13.11 -13.12
C TYR A 51 4.42 11.62 -13.13
N GLY A 52 5.57 11.32 -13.73
CA GLY A 52 6.01 9.95 -13.97
C GLY A 52 5.53 9.48 -15.34
N LYS A 53 5.28 8.17 -15.49
CA LYS A 53 4.88 7.58 -16.78
C LYS A 53 3.36 7.48 -16.94
N CYS A 54 2.60 7.46 -15.85
CA CYS A 54 1.15 7.20 -15.90
C CYS A 54 0.36 8.50 -16.03
N LEU A 55 -0.61 8.53 -16.96
CA LEU A 55 -1.47 9.70 -17.24
C LEU A 55 -0.70 11.03 -17.45
N GLN A 56 0.60 10.95 -17.78
CA GLN A 56 1.58 12.02 -17.73
C GLN A 56 1.10 13.30 -18.43
N ASN A 57 0.71 14.30 -17.64
CA ASN A 57 0.23 15.60 -18.14
C ASN A 57 1.12 16.77 -17.67
N ARG A 58 2.12 16.49 -16.84
CA ARG A 58 3.16 17.41 -16.41
C ARG A 58 4.53 16.75 -16.46
N ASP A 59 5.55 17.59 -16.64
CA ASP A 59 6.94 17.20 -16.54
C ASP A 59 7.51 17.51 -15.15
N LEU A 60 8.32 16.60 -14.63
CA LEU A 60 9.13 16.87 -13.45
C LEU A 60 10.06 18.06 -13.71
N PRO A 61 10.33 18.89 -12.69
CA PRO A 61 10.97 20.21 -12.88
C PRO A 61 12.43 20.10 -13.34
N THR A 62 13.08 18.96 -13.12
CA THR A 62 14.45 18.69 -13.56
C THR A 62 14.56 17.31 -14.19
N SER A 63 15.49 17.16 -15.12
CA SER A 63 15.77 15.88 -15.77
C SER A 63 16.27 14.82 -14.79
N ARG A 64 16.99 15.24 -13.74
CA ARG A 64 17.47 14.37 -12.66
C ARG A 64 16.33 13.62 -11.97
N LEU A 65 15.22 14.32 -11.70
CA LEU A 65 14.06 13.72 -11.05
C LEU A 65 13.32 12.71 -11.93
N ARG A 66 13.57 12.69 -13.26
CA ARG A 66 12.98 11.71 -14.18
C ARG A 66 13.62 10.33 -14.05
N ASP A 67 14.81 10.24 -13.48
CA ASP A 67 15.52 8.98 -13.29
C ASP A 67 15.26 8.41 -11.89
N THR A 68 14.47 7.33 -11.84
CA THR A 68 14.14 6.62 -10.60
C THR A 68 15.33 5.95 -9.93
N ALA A 69 16.46 5.79 -10.63
CA ALA A 69 17.71 5.31 -10.02
C ALA A 69 18.41 6.39 -9.17
N THR A 70 18.09 7.68 -9.38
CA THR A 70 18.71 8.81 -8.67
C THR A 70 17.75 9.58 -7.77
N ALA A 71 16.45 9.57 -8.08
CA ALA A 71 15.39 10.15 -7.25
C ALA A 71 14.80 9.08 -6.30
N THR A 72 15.58 8.73 -5.28
CA THR A 72 15.07 7.83 -4.23
C THR A 72 13.87 8.47 -3.51
N THR A 73 13.13 7.66 -2.77
CA THR A 73 11.94 8.08 -2.01
C THR A 73 12.20 9.22 -1.01
N GLU A 74 13.45 9.45 -0.65
CA GLU A 74 13.90 10.47 0.30
C GLU A 74 14.73 11.60 -0.33
N ASP A 75 14.80 11.67 -1.67
CA ASP A 75 15.55 12.71 -2.38
C ASP A 75 15.08 14.12 -1.98
N PRO A 76 15.96 15.01 -1.47
CA PRO A 76 15.56 16.32 -0.96
C PRO A 76 14.89 17.23 -2.01
N GLU A 77 15.33 17.17 -3.27
CA GLU A 77 14.75 17.98 -4.35
C GLU A 77 13.35 17.48 -4.71
N LEU A 78 13.17 16.16 -4.80
CA LEU A 78 11.87 15.54 -4.99
C LEU A 78 10.93 15.92 -3.84
N LEU A 79 11.36 15.71 -2.59
CA LEU A 79 10.55 16.04 -1.41
C LEU A 79 10.15 17.51 -1.36
N ALA A 80 11.07 18.44 -1.71
CA ALA A 80 10.77 19.87 -1.78
C ALA A 80 9.85 20.24 -2.96
N PHE A 81 9.89 19.48 -4.05
CA PHE A 81 8.96 19.65 -5.15
C PHE A 81 7.55 19.17 -4.79
N LEU A 82 7.43 17.98 -4.23
CA LEU A 82 6.14 17.37 -3.90
C LEU A 82 5.44 18.07 -2.72
N SER A 83 6.20 18.73 -1.83
CA SER A 83 5.63 19.47 -0.68
C SER A 83 4.74 20.65 -1.07
N ARG A 84 4.84 21.11 -2.34
CA ARG A 84 4.04 22.21 -2.91
C ARG A 84 2.55 21.90 -2.98
N TYR A 85 2.18 20.62 -2.98
CA TYR A 85 0.80 20.17 -3.10
C TYR A 85 0.14 19.97 -1.73
N LYS A 86 -1.14 20.33 -1.62
CA LYS A 86 -1.98 20.06 -0.43
C LYS A 86 -2.38 18.59 -0.33
N PHE A 87 -2.66 17.94 -1.48
CA PHE A 87 -3.17 16.57 -1.55
C PHE A 87 -2.34 15.72 -2.51
N HIS A 88 -2.04 14.48 -2.11
CA HIS A 88 -1.34 13.52 -2.96
C HIS A 88 -2.23 12.29 -3.14
N LEU A 89 -2.43 11.89 -4.39
CA LEU A 89 -3.07 10.64 -4.75
C LEU A 89 -2.12 9.48 -4.43
N ALA A 90 -2.32 8.89 -3.25
CA ALA A 90 -1.55 7.78 -2.69
C ALA A 90 -2.22 6.44 -3.01
N LEU A 91 -2.19 6.03 -4.28
CA LEU A 91 -2.84 4.80 -4.74
C LEU A 91 -1.81 3.68 -4.88
N GLU A 92 -2.04 2.55 -4.23
CA GLU A 92 -1.16 1.38 -4.29
C GLU A 92 -1.29 0.63 -5.63
N ASN A 93 -0.35 -0.27 -5.91
CA ASN A 93 -0.40 -1.09 -7.13
C ASN A 93 -1.49 -2.17 -7.06
N ALA A 94 -1.79 -2.66 -5.86
CA ALA A 94 -2.81 -3.66 -5.57
C ALA A 94 -3.56 -3.25 -4.30
N ILE A 95 -4.77 -3.77 -4.12
CA ILE A 95 -5.60 -3.57 -2.92
C ILE A 95 -5.49 -4.87 -2.14
N CYS A 96 -4.64 -4.90 -1.11
CA CYS A 96 -4.41 -6.08 -0.27
C CYS A 96 -4.23 -5.66 1.18
N ASP A 97 -4.61 -6.52 2.11
CA ASP A 97 -4.36 -6.28 3.53
C ASP A 97 -2.85 -6.08 3.78
N ASP A 98 -2.55 -5.17 4.69
CA ASP A 98 -1.21 -4.73 5.08
C ASP A 98 -0.28 -4.16 3.98
N TYR A 99 -0.70 -4.12 2.70
CA TYR A 99 0.08 -3.54 1.61
C TYR A 99 0.02 -2.00 1.61
N MET A 100 0.79 -1.40 2.52
CA MET A 100 0.94 0.06 2.67
C MET A 100 2.39 0.46 2.41
N THR A 101 2.63 1.22 1.35
CA THR A 101 3.99 1.56 0.91
C THR A 101 4.34 3.02 1.21
N GLU A 102 5.48 3.47 0.70
CA GLU A 102 5.90 4.87 0.81
C GLU A 102 4.87 5.84 0.22
N LYS A 103 4.00 5.39 -0.70
CA LYS A 103 2.97 6.23 -1.33
C LYS A 103 2.04 6.85 -0.30
N LEU A 104 1.66 6.07 0.72
CA LEU A 104 0.87 6.55 1.84
C LEU A 104 1.67 7.49 2.75
N TRP A 105 2.88 7.08 3.12
CA TRP A 105 3.65 7.74 4.18
C TRP A 105 4.37 9.03 3.71
N ARG A 106 4.70 9.13 2.41
CA ARG A 106 5.39 10.29 1.82
C ARG A 106 4.59 11.60 1.96
N PRO A 107 3.32 11.71 1.54
CA PRO A 107 2.55 12.93 1.76
C PRO A 107 2.47 13.31 3.24
N MET A 108 2.25 12.34 4.13
CA MET A 108 2.24 12.62 5.56
C MET A 108 3.58 13.16 6.05
N HIS A 109 4.69 12.59 5.57
CA HIS A 109 6.03 13.11 5.87
C HIS A 109 6.16 14.58 5.46
N LEU A 110 5.66 14.93 4.27
CA LEU A 110 5.69 16.28 3.69
C LEU A 110 4.65 17.26 4.25
N GLY A 111 3.78 16.81 5.17
CA GLY A 111 2.67 17.62 5.67
C GLY A 111 1.62 17.90 4.61
N ALA A 112 1.46 17.00 3.64
CA ALA A 112 0.33 16.95 2.72
C ALA A 112 -0.65 15.86 3.18
N VAL A 113 -1.86 15.89 2.64
CA VAL A 113 -2.91 14.92 2.96
C VAL A 113 -2.90 13.80 1.92
N PRO A 114 -2.69 12.53 2.31
CA PRO A 114 -2.88 11.40 1.41
C PRO A 114 -4.37 11.24 1.07
N VAL A 115 -4.66 11.14 -0.23
CA VAL A 115 -5.91 10.65 -0.79
C VAL A 115 -5.65 9.21 -1.23
N TYR A 116 -6.05 8.26 -0.40
CA TYR A 116 -5.50 6.91 -0.38
C TYR A 116 -6.49 5.87 -0.90
N ARG A 117 -5.96 4.88 -1.63
CA ARG A 117 -6.61 3.61 -1.97
C ARG A 117 -5.56 2.51 -2.06
N GLY A 118 -5.75 1.41 -1.34
CA GLY A 118 -4.76 0.36 -1.18
C GLY A 118 -5.21 -0.63 -0.12
N SER A 119 -4.44 -0.81 0.94
CA SER A 119 -4.77 -1.70 2.05
C SER A 119 -5.99 -1.23 2.86
N PRO A 120 -7.00 -2.09 3.07
CA PRO A 120 -8.09 -1.84 4.01
C PRO A 120 -7.61 -1.62 5.45
N SER A 121 -6.54 -2.31 5.86
CA SER A 121 -5.90 -2.20 7.18
C SER A 121 -5.31 -0.81 7.48
N VAL A 122 -5.28 0.10 6.49
CA VAL A 122 -4.77 1.48 6.68
C VAL A 122 -5.43 2.22 7.85
N ARG A 123 -6.72 1.93 8.13
CA ARG A 123 -7.46 2.54 9.23
C ARG A 123 -6.84 2.26 10.59
N ASP A 124 -6.23 1.09 10.75
CA ASP A 124 -5.56 0.69 11.99
C ASP A 124 -4.28 1.47 12.24
N TRP A 125 -3.68 2.02 11.17
CA TRP A 125 -2.40 2.72 11.20
C TRP A 125 -2.53 4.25 11.05
N MET A 126 -3.74 4.76 10.88
CA MET A 126 -4.00 6.20 10.81
C MET A 126 -3.53 6.89 12.09
N PRO A 127 -2.71 7.96 12.03
CA PRO A 127 -2.32 8.73 13.22
C PRO A 127 -3.50 9.17 14.10
N ASN A 128 -4.61 9.49 13.47
CA ASN A 128 -5.93 9.74 14.05
C ASN A 128 -6.99 9.54 12.95
N ASN A 129 -8.28 9.55 13.32
CA ASN A 129 -9.41 9.30 12.41
C ASN A 129 -9.63 10.37 11.32
N HIS A 130 -8.73 11.35 11.17
CA HIS A 130 -8.88 12.47 10.24
C HIS A 130 -7.62 12.73 9.40
N SER A 131 -6.63 11.84 9.44
CA SER A 131 -5.30 12.09 8.85
C SER A 131 -5.15 11.65 7.38
N ILE A 132 -6.11 10.86 6.87
CA ILE A 132 -6.14 10.28 5.53
C ILE A 132 -7.53 10.47 4.95
N ILE A 133 -7.62 10.80 3.66
CA ILE A 133 -8.87 10.76 2.90
C ILE A 133 -8.90 9.41 2.18
N LEU A 134 -9.83 8.54 2.53
CA LEU A 134 -9.96 7.23 1.91
C LEU A 134 -10.91 7.33 0.72
N ILE A 135 -10.43 6.91 -0.45
CA ILE A 135 -11.19 7.00 -1.70
C ILE A 135 -12.49 6.19 -1.60
N ASP A 136 -12.42 5.01 -0.97
CA ASP A 136 -13.56 4.10 -0.86
C ASP A 136 -14.67 4.61 0.10
N ASP A 137 -14.45 5.72 0.82
CA ASP A 137 -15.48 6.41 1.63
C ASP A 137 -16.40 7.32 0.78
N PHE A 138 -16.15 7.44 -0.53
CA PHE A 138 -16.92 8.29 -1.44
C PHE A 138 -17.70 7.46 -2.46
N GLU A 139 -18.96 7.86 -2.70
CA GLU A 139 -19.85 7.19 -3.66
C GLU A 139 -19.38 7.28 -5.12
N SER A 140 -18.55 8.27 -5.45
CA SER A 140 -18.02 8.45 -6.82
C SER A 140 -16.78 9.35 -6.85
N PRO A 141 -15.98 9.31 -7.94
CA PRO A 141 -14.90 10.27 -8.18
C PRO A 141 -15.37 11.73 -8.15
N GLN A 142 -16.61 12.01 -8.59
CA GLN A 142 -17.20 13.35 -8.53
C GLN A 142 -17.38 13.81 -7.08
N LYS A 143 -17.87 12.94 -6.19
CA LYS A 143 -18.03 13.27 -4.76
C LYS A 143 -16.70 13.49 -4.06
N LEU A 144 -15.69 12.70 -4.40
CA LEU A 144 -14.32 12.95 -3.94
C LEU A 144 -13.81 14.31 -4.45
N ALA A 145 -14.01 14.63 -5.73
CA ALA A 145 -13.61 15.93 -6.31
C ALA A 145 -14.27 17.12 -5.62
N GLU A 146 -15.59 17.06 -5.38
CA GLU A 146 -16.36 18.08 -4.64
C GLU A 146 -15.78 18.28 -3.23
N PHE A 147 -15.43 17.19 -2.56
CA PHE A 147 -14.86 17.23 -1.22
C PHE A 147 -13.43 17.81 -1.19
N ILE A 148 -12.57 17.41 -2.12
CA ILE A 148 -11.20 17.95 -2.22
C ILE A 148 -11.23 19.44 -2.59
N ASP A 149 -12.11 19.87 -3.49
CA ASP A 149 -12.28 21.29 -3.84
C ASP A 149 -12.75 22.11 -2.62
N PHE A 150 -13.67 21.58 -1.82
CA PHE A 150 -14.07 22.18 -0.55
C PHE A 150 -12.87 22.35 0.39
N LEU A 151 -12.07 21.31 0.62
CA LEU A 151 -10.88 21.40 1.49
C LEU A 151 -9.77 22.30 0.90
N ASP A 152 -9.61 22.34 -0.43
CA ASP A 152 -8.62 23.21 -1.08
C ASP A 152 -8.92 24.68 -0.79
N LYS A 153 -10.21 25.05 -0.77
CA LYS A 153 -10.72 26.41 -0.54
C LYS A 153 -10.90 26.78 0.94
N ASN A 154 -10.93 25.80 1.84
CA ASN A 154 -11.16 26.02 3.27
C ASN A 154 -9.94 25.59 4.09
N ASP A 155 -9.05 26.54 4.37
CA ASP A 155 -7.81 26.29 5.09
C ASP A 155 -8.02 25.76 6.52
N GLU A 156 -9.07 26.22 7.21
CA GLU A 156 -9.40 25.71 8.55
C GLU A 156 -9.76 24.22 8.53
N GLU A 157 -10.59 23.81 7.58
CA GLU A 157 -10.98 22.40 7.41
C GLU A 157 -9.80 21.54 6.94
N TYR A 158 -8.99 22.07 6.02
CA TYR A 158 -7.76 21.40 5.59
C TYR A 158 -6.79 21.15 6.76
N MET A 159 -6.61 22.13 7.64
CA MET A 159 -5.65 22.02 8.74
C MET A 159 -6.03 20.96 9.77
N LYS A 160 -7.31 20.56 9.87
CA LYS A 160 -7.74 19.44 10.71
C LYS A 160 -7.07 18.12 10.28
N TYR A 161 -6.83 17.92 8.99
CA TYR A 161 -6.12 16.74 8.48
C TYR A 161 -4.65 16.69 8.87
N LEU A 162 -4.06 17.85 9.21
CA LEU A 162 -2.67 17.95 9.63
C LEU A 162 -2.52 18.01 11.15
N ALA A 163 -3.59 17.81 11.92
CA ALA A 163 -3.56 17.86 13.38
C ALA A 163 -2.53 16.89 13.98
N TYR A 164 -2.30 15.73 13.34
CA TYR A 164 -1.30 14.75 13.79
C TYR A 164 0.15 15.27 13.79
N LYS A 165 0.43 16.40 13.12
CA LYS A 165 1.74 17.08 13.15
C LYS A 165 1.98 17.86 14.43
N GLN A 166 0.93 18.19 15.17
CA GLN A 166 1.04 18.92 16.43
C GLN A 166 1.36 17.95 17.58
N PRO A 167 2.04 18.42 18.65
CA PRO A 167 2.22 17.63 19.85
C PRO A 167 0.88 17.09 20.37
N GLY A 168 0.81 15.77 20.60
CA GLY A 168 -0.43 15.10 21.04
C GLY A 168 -1.47 14.88 19.95
N GLY A 169 -1.21 15.24 18.69
CA GLY A 169 -2.16 15.05 17.58
C GLY A 169 -2.27 13.62 17.07
N ILE A 170 -1.34 12.74 17.45
CA ILE A 170 -1.41 11.29 17.19
C ILE A 170 -2.16 10.68 18.38
N THR A 171 -3.37 10.17 18.13
CA THR A 171 -4.27 9.64 19.16
C THR A 171 -4.50 8.14 19.05
N ASN A 172 -4.08 7.53 17.93
CA ASN A 172 -4.15 6.10 17.73
C ASN A 172 -3.19 5.37 18.68
N GLN A 173 -3.75 4.66 19.66
CA GLN A 173 -2.97 3.95 20.68
C GLN A 173 -2.22 2.76 20.09
N PHE A 174 -2.83 2.01 19.17
CA PHE A 174 -2.16 0.89 18.51
C PHE A 174 -0.90 1.36 17.78
N LEU A 175 -0.97 2.47 17.05
CA LEU A 175 0.21 3.07 16.40
C LEU A 175 1.26 3.53 17.42
N LEU A 176 0.84 4.24 18.48
CA LEU A 176 1.76 4.73 19.52
C LEU A 176 2.49 3.59 20.23
N ASP A 177 1.75 2.55 20.61
CA ASP A 177 2.29 1.37 21.26
C ASP A 177 3.23 0.61 20.32
N SER A 178 2.84 0.43 19.05
CA SER A 178 3.69 -0.21 18.04
C SER A 178 5.01 0.56 17.86
N LEU A 179 4.97 1.89 17.80
CA LEU A 179 6.17 2.72 17.65
C LEU A 179 7.05 2.76 18.91
N LYS A 180 6.45 2.61 20.09
CA LYS A 180 7.16 2.59 21.38
C LYS A 180 7.87 1.27 21.63
N HIS A 181 7.25 0.15 21.27
CA HIS A 181 7.75 -1.19 21.56
C HIS A 181 8.54 -1.81 20.41
N ARG A 182 8.53 -1.22 19.21
CA ARG A 182 9.38 -1.72 18.13
C ARG A 182 10.86 -1.71 18.54
N GLU A 183 11.55 -2.79 18.21
CA GLU A 183 12.95 -2.99 18.57
C GLU A 183 13.91 -2.54 17.46
N TRP A 184 13.37 -2.21 16.28
CA TRP A 184 14.12 -1.76 15.11
C TRP A 184 13.82 -0.30 14.74
N GLY A 185 14.80 0.32 14.09
CA GLY A 185 14.77 1.71 13.64
C GLY A 185 14.76 1.84 12.12
N VAL A 186 14.30 2.99 11.65
CA VAL A 186 14.43 3.41 10.24
C VAL A 186 15.39 4.58 10.21
N ASN A 187 16.53 4.43 9.52
CA ASN A 187 17.61 5.41 9.49
C ASN A 187 18.10 5.84 10.89
N ASP A 188 18.04 4.94 11.86
CA ASP A 188 18.51 5.17 13.23
C ASP A 188 19.79 4.35 13.46
N PRO A 189 20.97 4.97 13.57
CA PRO A 189 22.22 4.24 13.76
C PRO A 189 22.34 3.57 15.13
N LEU A 190 21.43 3.86 16.08
CA LEU A 190 21.43 3.28 17.42
C LEU A 190 20.58 2.01 17.53
N LEU A 191 19.77 1.70 16.51
CA LEU A 191 18.86 0.56 16.50
C LEU A 191 19.18 -0.37 15.31
N PRO A 192 18.87 -1.67 15.43
CA PRO A 192 18.92 -2.56 14.27
C PRO A 192 17.96 -2.06 13.19
N ASN A 193 18.28 -2.33 11.92
CA ASN A 193 17.35 -2.07 10.83
C ASN A 193 16.17 -3.07 10.90
N TYR A 194 15.11 -2.80 10.12
CA TYR A 194 13.89 -3.62 10.13
C TYR A 194 14.11 -5.07 9.68
N LEU A 195 15.09 -5.35 8.81
CA LEU A 195 15.43 -6.72 8.41
C LEU A 195 16.06 -7.47 9.58
N ASN A 196 17.05 -6.87 10.23
CA ASN A 196 17.68 -7.46 11.42
C ASN A 196 16.64 -7.67 12.54
N GLY A 197 15.74 -6.71 12.74
CA GLY A 197 14.65 -6.83 13.72
C GLY A 197 13.70 -7.99 13.39
N PHE A 198 13.36 -8.17 12.11
CA PHE A 198 12.55 -9.30 11.65
C PHE A 198 13.28 -10.65 11.81
N GLU A 199 14.57 -10.71 11.46
CA GLU A 199 15.40 -11.89 11.65
C GLU A 199 15.47 -12.30 13.13
N CYS A 200 15.72 -11.34 14.03
CA CYS A 200 15.69 -11.56 15.47
C CYS A 200 14.32 -12.07 15.93
N PHE A 201 13.23 -11.42 15.50
CA PHE A 201 11.86 -11.84 15.83
C PHE A 201 11.62 -13.30 15.44
N VAL A 202 11.98 -13.70 14.20
CA VAL A 202 11.83 -15.09 13.74
C VAL A 202 12.70 -16.05 14.56
N CYS A 203 13.95 -15.69 14.84
CA CYS A 203 14.86 -16.51 15.64
C CYS A 203 14.34 -16.74 17.05
N ASP A 204 13.86 -15.69 17.72
CA ASP A 204 13.37 -15.77 19.09
C ASP A 204 12.13 -16.68 19.20
N HIS A 205 11.21 -16.57 18.24
CA HIS A 205 10.03 -17.44 18.18
C HIS A 205 10.39 -18.90 17.89
N GLU A 206 11.35 -19.14 16.99
CA GLU A 206 11.79 -20.49 16.68
C GLU A 206 12.55 -21.14 17.85
N LEU A 207 13.39 -20.38 18.54
CA LEU A 207 14.07 -20.84 19.76
C LEU A 207 13.06 -21.17 20.86
N ALA A 208 12.06 -20.30 21.10
CA ALA A 208 11.00 -20.56 22.06
C ALA A 208 10.20 -21.82 21.70
N ARG A 209 9.88 -22.02 20.43
CA ARG A 209 9.21 -23.23 19.92
C ARG A 209 10.05 -24.48 20.21
N LEU A 210 11.34 -24.47 19.88
CA LEU A 210 12.27 -25.60 20.13
C LEU A 210 12.43 -25.92 21.62
N GLU A 211 12.46 -24.90 22.48
CA GLU A 211 12.49 -25.10 23.93
C GLU A 211 11.20 -25.74 24.45
N ALA A 212 10.04 -25.30 23.96
CA ALA A 212 8.75 -25.90 24.28
C ALA A 212 8.64 -27.35 23.80
N GLU A 213 9.15 -27.68 22.60
CA GLU A 213 9.22 -29.07 22.12
C GLU A 213 10.08 -29.96 23.02
N LYS A 214 11.26 -29.46 23.45
CA LYS A 214 12.14 -30.19 24.37
C LYS A 214 11.47 -30.41 25.73
N ALA A 215 10.77 -29.40 26.24
CA ALA A 215 10.05 -29.49 27.51
C ALA A 215 8.91 -30.52 27.43
N HIS A 216 8.11 -30.49 26.37
CA HIS A 216 7.08 -31.48 26.09
C HIS A 216 7.67 -32.90 25.98
N ALA A 217 8.76 -33.07 25.22
CA ALA A 217 9.42 -34.38 25.08
C ALA A 217 9.96 -34.93 26.41
N ALA A 218 10.34 -34.05 27.35
CA ALA A 218 10.80 -34.44 28.68
C ALA A 218 9.66 -34.85 29.63
N SER A 219 8.46 -34.26 29.52
CA SER A 219 7.26 -34.73 30.22
C SER A 219 5.97 -34.58 29.39
N PRO A 220 5.67 -35.53 28.47
CA PRO A 220 4.57 -35.39 27.53
C PRO A 220 3.17 -35.41 28.17
N GLY A 221 3.06 -35.97 29.38
CA GLY A 221 1.79 -36.06 30.12
C GLY A 221 1.45 -34.80 30.94
N ASP A 222 2.47 -33.99 31.28
CA ASP A 222 2.30 -32.81 32.14
C ASP A 222 2.43 -31.50 31.37
N ILE A 223 3.24 -31.49 30.30
CA ILE A 223 3.53 -30.30 29.50
C ILE A 223 2.91 -30.51 28.11
N PRO A 224 1.99 -29.65 27.64
CA PRO A 224 1.49 -29.75 26.28
C PRO A 224 2.57 -29.42 25.25
N GLY A 225 2.46 -29.98 24.05
CA GLY A 225 3.29 -29.56 22.92
C GLY A 225 3.04 -28.09 22.55
N PRO A 226 4.00 -27.41 21.89
CA PRO A 226 3.79 -26.04 21.44
C PRO A 226 2.64 -25.96 20.44
N GLU A 227 1.87 -24.88 20.51
CA GLU A 227 0.82 -24.63 19.54
C GLU A 227 1.42 -24.36 18.15
N PRO A 228 0.87 -24.98 17.09
CA PRO A 228 1.33 -24.71 15.74
C PRO A 228 0.89 -23.31 15.29
N HIS A 229 1.85 -22.46 14.94
CA HIS A 229 1.58 -21.16 14.33
C HIS A 229 1.54 -21.29 12.80
N ILE A 230 0.36 -21.60 12.26
CA ILE A 230 0.14 -21.74 10.82
C ILE A 230 -0.49 -20.46 10.29
N ALA A 231 0.20 -19.80 9.35
CA ALA A 231 -0.34 -18.66 8.63
C ALA A 231 -1.67 -19.05 7.97
N GLN A 232 -2.72 -18.29 8.28
CA GLN A 232 -4.03 -18.46 7.67
C GLN A 232 -4.05 -17.74 6.31
N PRO A 233 -5.01 -18.07 5.42
CA PRO A 233 -5.19 -17.36 4.15
C PRO A 233 -5.19 -15.83 4.35
N SER A 234 -5.84 -15.33 5.39
CA SER A 234 -5.92 -13.91 5.72
C SER A 234 -4.59 -13.22 6.05
N HIS A 235 -3.45 -13.91 6.15
CA HIS A 235 -2.18 -13.31 6.56
C HIS A 235 -1.49 -12.57 5.40
N MET A 236 -1.70 -12.98 4.15
CA MET A 236 -1.08 -12.37 2.96
C MET A 236 -1.97 -12.49 1.70
N ASP A 237 -3.26 -12.78 1.87
CA ASP A 237 -4.17 -12.88 0.73
C ASP A 237 -4.43 -11.50 0.11
N CYS A 238 -4.54 -11.51 -1.21
CA CYS A 238 -5.00 -10.37 -1.98
C CYS A 238 -6.34 -10.78 -2.61
N PRO A 239 -7.41 -9.98 -2.46
CA PRO A 239 -8.64 -10.25 -3.20
C PRO A 239 -8.40 -10.21 -4.70
N VAL A 240 -9.29 -10.85 -5.46
CA VAL A 240 -9.33 -10.76 -6.92
C VAL A 240 -9.28 -9.28 -7.33
N PRO A 241 -8.41 -8.88 -8.27
CA PRO A 241 -8.34 -7.51 -8.74
C PRO A 241 -9.71 -7.01 -9.22
N THR A 242 -10.08 -5.81 -8.76
CA THR A 242 -11.32 -5.13 -9.18
C THR A 242 -10.99 -3.87 -9.95
N PRO A 243 -11.84 -3.45 -10.91
CA PRO A 243 -11.70 -2.19 -11.61
C PRO A 243 -11.54 -1.00 -10.68
N GLY A 244 -10.76 -0.04 -11.13
CA GLY A 244 -10.51 1.19 -10.41
C GLY A 244 -11.77 2.03 -10.40
N PHE A 245 -12.57 1.95 -11.46
CA PHE A 245 -13.85 2.64 -11.59
C PHE A 245 -14.80 1.82 -12.46
N GLY A 246 -16.08 1.82 -12.10
CA GLY A 246 -17.11 0.99 -12.72
C GLY A 246 -17.08 -0.45 -12.24
N SER A 247 -17.81 -1.30 -12.94
CA SER A 247 -17.93 -2.74 -12.69
C SER A 247 -17.16 -3.56 -13.73
N VAL A 248 -16.85 -4.82 -13.41
CA VAL A 248 -16.12 -5.72 -14.32
C VAL A 248 -16.92 -5.99 -15.60
N GLU A 249 -18.25 -6.00 -15.47
CA GLU A 249 -19.21 -6.20 -16.56
C GLU A 249 -19.25 -5.03 -17.54
N GLU A 250 -18.93 -3.82 -17.09
CA GLU A 250 -18.86 -2.62 -17.93
C GLU A 250 -17.54 -2.51 -18.72
N ILE A 251 -16.52 -3.27 -18.32
CA ILE A 251 -15.23 -3.29 -19.02
C ILE A 251 -15.31 -4.22 -20.23
N PRO A 252 -14.95 -3.74 -21.45
CA PRO A 252 -14.89 -4.56 -22.64
C PRO A 252 -14.03 -5.82 -22.44
N GLU A 253 -14.43 -6.95 -23.03
CA GLU A 253 -13.69 -8.22 -22.90
C GLU A 253 -12.25 -8.13 -23.42
N ASN A 254 -11.98 -7.25 -24.39
CA ASN A 254 -10.66 -7.02 -24.96
C ASN A 254 -9.87 -5.89 -24.27
N ASP A 255 -10.34 -5.41 -23.11
CA ASP A 255 -9.59 -4.45 -22.30
C ASP A 255 -8.38 -5.16 -21.68
N SER A 256 -7.19 -4.58 -21.87
CA SER A 256 -5.93 -5.19 -21.46
C SER A 256 -5.83 -5.45 -19.96
N TRP A 257 -6.48 -4.61 -19.13
CA TRP A 257 -6.49 -4.84 -17.68
C TRP A 257 -7.27 -6.11 -17.34
N LYS A 258 -8.43 -6.31 -17.98
CA LYS A 258 -9.31 -7.47 -17.76
C LYS A 258 -8.66 -8.76 -18.23
N GLU A 259 -8.05 -8.75 -19.43
CA GLU A 259 -7.34 -9.91 -19.97
C GLU A 259 -6.13 -10.30 -19.13
N MET A 260 -5.35 -9.32 -18.67
CA MET A 260 -4.10 -9.59 -17.95
C MET A 260 -4.32 -9.95 -16.49
N TRP A 261 -4.96 -9.08 -15.70
CA TRP A 261 -4.90 -9.22 -14.25
C TRP A 261 -5.83 -10.28 -13.68
N LEU A 262 -7.00 -10.51 -14.31
CA LEU A 262 -7.88 -11.60 -13.87
C LEU A 262 -7.24 -12.95 -14.18
N GLN A 263 -6.65 -13.10 -15.37
CA GLN A 263 -5.94 -14.33 -15.74
C GLN A 263 -4.72 -14.56 -14.85
N ASP A 264 -3.87 -13.54 -14.65
CA ASP A 264 -2.68 -13.64 -13.81
C ASP A 264 -3.02 -13.99 -12.36
N TYR A 265 -4.11 -13.44 -11.81
CA TYR A 265 -4.58 -13.77 -10.46
C TYR A 265 -4.91 -15.26 -10.34
N TRP A 266 -5.77 -15.77 -11.21
CA TRP A 266 -6.19 -17.18 -11.15
C TRP A 266 -5.05 -18.13 -11.46
N GLN A 267 -4.16 -17.76 -12.39
CA GLN A 267 -2.94 -18.52 -12.66
C GLN A 267 -2.03 -18.54 -11.45
N GLY A 268 -1.80 -17.40 -10.78
CA GLY A 268 -1.00 -17.33 -9.56
C GLY A 268 -1.56 -18.21 -8.44
N LEU A 269 -2.90 -18.25 -8.30
CA LEU A 269 -3.57 -19.14 -7.36
C LEU A 269 -3.35 -20.62 -7.71
N ASP A 270 -3.51 -21.01 -8.98
CA ASP A 270 -3.23 -22.38 -9.45
C ASP A 270 -1.78 -22.78 -9.18
N GLN A 271 -0.83 -21.86 -9.40
CA GLN A 271 0.59 -22.06 -9.11
C GLN A 271 0.84 -22.23 -7.62
N GLY A 272 0.20 -21.44 -6.76
CA GLY A 272 0.27 -21.57 -5.32
C GLY A 272 -0.25 -22.92 -4.83
N GLU A 273 -1.40 -23.37 -5.34
CA GLU A 273 -1.98 -24.69 -5.02
C GLU A 273 -1.08 -25.83 -5.49
N ALA A 274 -0.49 -25.71 -6.69
CA ALA A 274 0.45 -26.70 -7.21
C ALA A 274 1.71 -26.80 -6.33
N LEU A 275 2.27 -25.67 -5.88
CA LEU A 275 3.41 -25.65 -4.95
C LEU A 275 3.05 -26.30 -3.60
N THR A 276 1.89 -25.96 -3.04
CA THR A 276 1.38 -26.57 -1.80
C THR A 276 1.22 -28.08 -1.95
N ALA A 277 0.68 -28.54 -3.08
CA ALA A 277 0.55 -29.96 -3.38
C ALA A 277 1.91 -30.66 -3.51
N MET A 278 2.89 -30.03 -4.14
CA MET A 278 4.27 -30.56 -4.19
C MET A 278 4.86 -30.73 -2.78
N ILE A 279 4.70 -29.72 -1.91
CA ILE A 279 5.17 -29.76 -0.52
C ILE A 279 4.52 -30.92 0.23
N HIS A 280 3.19 -31.08 0.16
CA HIS A 280 2.49 -32.16 0.85
C HIS A 280 2.86 -33.57 0.35
N ASN A 281 3.33 -33.68 -0.90
CA ASN A 281 3.80 -34.94 -1.47
C ASN A 281 5.32 -35.16 -1.32
N ASN A 282 6.02 -34.30 -0.57
CA ASN A 282 7.49 -34.31 -0.47
C ASN A 282 8.18 -34.30 -1.85
N GLU A 283 7.57 -33.65 -2.84
CA GLU A 283 8.10 -33.59 -4.19
C GLU A 283 9.21 -32.53 -4.27
N THR A 284 10.42 -32.98 -4.63
CA THR A 284 11.62 -32.13 -4.69
C THR A 284 12.05 -31.82 -6.12
N LYS A 285 11.47 -32.49 -7.13
CA LYS A 285 11.81 -32.26 -8.54
C LYS A 285 11.01 -31.08 -9.09
N GLN A 286 11.68 -29.94 -9.25
CA GLN A 286 11.08 -28.73 -9.83
C GLN A 286 10.40 -28.98 -11.19
N MET A 287 10.93 -29.89 -12.02
CA MET A 287 10.37 -30.20 -13.35
C MET A 287 8.93 -30.72 -13.30
N LYS A 288 8.51 -31.33 -12.18
CA LYS A 288 7.15 -31.84 -12.00
C LYS A 288 6.13 -30.76 -11.67
N PHE A 289 6.56 -29.52 -11.41
CA PHE A 289 5.65 -28.41 -11.12
C PHE A 289 4.53 -28.29 -12.16
N TRP A 290 4.86 -28.46 -13.45
CA TRP A 290 3.89 -28.39 -14.54
C TRP A 290 2.88 -29.54 -14.53
N ASP A 291 3.27 -30.73 -14.05
CA ASP A 291 2.35 -31.85 -13.90
C ASP A 291 1.32 -31.55 -12.81
N TYR A 292 1.77 -31.04 -11.65
CA TYR A 292 0.89 -30.62 -10.55
C TYR A 292 -0.03 -29.46 -10.97
N LEU A 293 0.51 -28.47 -11.68
CA LEU A 293 -0.28 -27.35 -12.18
C LEU A 293 -1.35 -27.83 -13.18
N HIS A 294 -1.00 -28.76 -14.08
CA HIS A 294 -1.95 -29.35 -15.01
C HIS A 294 -3.06 -30.12 -14.27
N GLU A 295 -2.72 -30.89 -13.23
CA GLU A 295 -3.72 -31.57 -12.41
C GLU A 295 -4.69 -30.60 -11.72
N ILE A 296 -4.20 -29.49 -11.16
CA ILE A 296 -5.05 -28.45 -10.55
C ILE A 296 -5.99 -27.83 -11.60
N PHE A 297 -5.44 -27.43 -12.75
CA PHE A 297 -6.21 -26.87 -13.84
C PHE A 297 -7.32 -27.82 -14.33
N MET A 298 -7.00 -29.10 -14.50
CA MET A 298 -7.99 -30.11 -14.93
C MET A 298 -9.08 -30.35 -13.88
N LYS A 299 -8.74 -30.35 -12.58
CA LYS A 299 -9.73 -30.47 -11.49
C LYS A 299 -10.70 -29.30 -11.45
N ARG A 300 -10.23 -28.06 -11.65
CA ARG A 300 -11.08 -26.87 -11.66
C ARG A 300 -12.05 -26.87 -12.86
N ASN A 301 -11.58 -27.28 -14.03
CA ASN A 301 -12.42 -27.38 -15.24
C ASN A 301 -13.40 -28.56 -15.24
N GLN A 302 -13.19 -29.58 -14.41
CA GLN A 302 -14.13 -30.70 -14.25
C GLN A 302 -15.29 -30.38 -13.29
N ASN A 303 -15.14 -29.34 -12.46
CA ASN A 303 -16.14 -28.89 -11.48
C ASN A 303 -16.95 -27.67 -11.94
N LEU A 304 -16.78 -27.24 -13.19
CA LEU A 304 -17.57 -26.22 -13.90
C LEU A 304 -18.57 -26.89 -14.85
#